data_AF-A0A6S6TI36-F1
#
_entry.id   AF-A0A6S6TI36-F1
#
_cell.length_a   1.000
_cell.length_b   1.000
_cell.length_c   1.000
_cell.angle_alpha   90.00
_cell.angle_beta   90.00
_cell.angle_gamma   90.00
#
_symmetry.space_group_name_H-M   'P 1'
#
loop_
_entity.id
_entity.type
_entity.pdbx_description
1 polymer ?
#
loop_
_entity_poly.entity_id
_entity_poly.type
_entity_poly.pdbx_seq_one_letter_code
_entity_poly.pdbx_strand_id
1 'polypeptide(L)'
;MNTSLQTPNTIRTIFAAAMSQMYQTEVPQYATLCELVAELNTAEISADSKRYLDIEQERLECERHGAIRLGTAEELATMRRLFAVMGMLPVDYYDLSVAGIPVHSTAFRPASLAELQA
;
A
#
# COMPACT_ATOMS: atom_id res chain seq x y z
N MET A 1 13.98 -21.46 22.89
CA MET A 1 13.51 -21.43 21.49
C MET A 1 13.80 -20.04 20.96
N ASN A 2 14.67 -19.91 19.96
CA ASN A 2 14.97 -18.61 19.36
C ASN A 2 13.92 -18.36 18.27
N THR A 3 12.82 -17.70 18.61
CA THR A 3 11.80 -17.31 17.62
C THR A 3 12.36 -16.16 16.79
N SER A 4 12.80 -16.44 15.57
CA SER A 4 13.14 -15.42 14.58
C SER A 4 11.84 -14.71 14.15
N LEU A 5 11.61 -13.51 14.68
CA LEU A 5 10.48 -12.68 14.30
C LEU A 5 10.80 -12.00 12.94
N GLN A 6 9.82 -12.01 12.04
CA GLN A 6 9.92 -11.30 10.76
C GLN A 6 9.89 -9.78 10.98
N THR A 7 10.54 -9.03 10.08
CA THR A 7 10.49 -7.56 10.16
C THR A 7 9.09 -7.05 9.77
N PRO A 8 8.64 -5.90 10.30
CA PRO A 8 7.37 -5.30 9.91
C PRO A 8 7.26 -5.06 8.39
N ASN A 9 8.37 -4.71 7.73
CA ASN A 9 8.43 -4.52 6.28
C ASN A 9 8.12 -5.82 5.54
N THR A 10 8.73 -6.94 5.96
CA THR A 10 8.44 -8.24 5.37
C THR A 10 6.97 -8.62 5.53
N ILE A 11 6.39 -8.41 6.72
CA ILE A 11 4.96 -8.69 6.96
C ILE A 11 4.08 -7.82 6.06
N ARG A 12 4.40 -6.52 5.93
CA ARG A 12 3.69 -5.57 5.06
C ARG A 12 3.74 -5.98 3.59
N THR A 13 4.90 -6.39 3.08
CA THR A 13 5.06 -6.85 1.70
C THR A 13 4.22 -8.09 1.42
N ILE A 14 4.25 -9.08 2.32
CA ILE A 14 3.43 -10.29 2.21
C ILE A 14 1.94 -9.92 2.24
N PHE A 15 1.53 -9.05 3.16
CA PHE A 15 0.15 -8.60 3.27
C PHE A 15 -0.33 -7.89 2.01
N ALA A 16 0.46 -6.94 1.47
CA ALA A 16 0.11 -6.22 0.26
C ALA A 16 0.00 -7.15 -0.97
N ALA A 17 0.90 -8.13 -1.10
CA ALA A 17 0.83 -9.13 -2.16
C ALA A 17 -0.43 -10.01 -2.04
N ALA A 18 -0.73 -10.50 -0.82
CA ALA A 18 -1.93 -11.31 -0.57
C ALA A 18 -3.22 -10.53 -0.85
N MET A 19 -3.29 -9.27 -0.43
CA MET A 19 -4.42 -8.39 -0.72
C MET A 19 -4.59 -8.15 -2.23
N SER A 20 -3.49 -7.91 -2.95
CA SER A 20 -3.53 -7.74 -4.41
C SER A 20 -4.02 -9.01 -5.10
N GLN A 21 -3.53 -10.19 -4.70
CA GLN A 21 -3.96 -11.46 -5.28
C GLN A 21 -5.45 -11.73 -5.02
N MET A 22 -5.90 -11.48 -3.80
CA MET A 22 -7.30 -11.59 -3.42
C MET A 22 -8.16 -10.66 -4.28
N TYR A 23 -7.76 -9.40 -4.40
CA TYR A 23 -8.52 -8.40 -5.15
C TYR A 23 -8.54 -8.64 -6.66
N GLN A 24 -7.45 -9.18 -7.25
CA GLN A 24 -7.45 -9.63 -8.64
C GLN A 24 -8.45 -10.78 -8.87
N THR A 25 -8.57 -11.68 -7.90
CA THR A 25 -9.53 -12.80 -7.96
C THR A 25 -10.98 -12.30 -7.86
N GLU A 26 -11.23 -11.32 -6.99
CA GLU A 26 -12.57 -10.74 -6.79
C GLU A 26 -12.98 -9.79 -7.93
N VAL A 27 -12.01 -9.07 -8.50
CA VAL A 27 -12.21 -8.03 -9.52
C VAL A 27 -11.25 -8.26 -10.69
N PRO A 28 -11.62 -9.07 -11.70
CA PRO A 28 -10.72 -9.42 -12.81
C PRO A 28 -10.19 -8.21 -13.60
N GLN A 29 -10.95 -7.11 -13.67
CA GLN A 29 -10.49 -5.88 -14.34
C GLN A 29 -9.28 -5.24 -13.63
N TYR A 30 -9.11 -5.47 -12.33
CA TYR A 30 -7.92 -5.02 -11.60
C TYR A 30 -6.68 -5.79 -12.07
N ALA A 31 -6.79 -7.08 -12.39
CA ALA A 31 -5.68 -7.84 -12.96
C ALA A 31 -5.27 -7.28 -14.34
N THR A 32 -6.24 -7.03 -15.22
CA THR A 32 -5.99 -6.39 -16.53
C THR A 32 -5.34 -5.01 -16.39
N LEU A 33 -5.75 -4.22 -15.39
CA LEU A 33 -5.13 -2.94 -15.09
C LEU A 33 -3.66 -3.10 -14.66
N CYS A 34 -3.36 -4.07 -13.79
CA CYS A 34 -1.99 -4.34 -13.35
C CYS A 34 -1.08 -4.74 -14.53
N GLU A 35 -1.57 -5.57 -15.45
CA GLU A 35 -0.84 -5.96 -16.66
C GLU A 35 -0.51 -4.74 -17.53
N LEU A 36 -1.53 -3.89 -17.82
CA LEU A 36 -1.33 -2.68 -18.61
C LEU A 36 -0.33 -1.71 -17.95
N VAL A 37 -0.40 -1.53 -16.63
CA VAL A 37 0.55 -0.68 -15.89
C VAL A 37 1.98 -1.22 -16.01
N ALA A 38 2.18 -2.54 -15.90
CA ALA A 38 3.50 -3.15 -16.04
C ALA A 38 4.07 -2.97 -17.45
N GLU A 39 3.24 -3.14 -18.49
CA GLU A 39 3.63 -2.90 -19.88
C GLU A 39 4.05 -1.45 -20.11
N LEU A 40 3.25 -0.49 -19.64
CA LEU A 40 3.54 0.94 -19.79
C LEU A 40 4.81 1.35 -19.03
N ASN A 41 4.99 0.89 -17.80
CA ASN A 41 6.19 1.16 -17.02
C ASN A 41 7.45 0.62 -17.73
N THR A 42 7.37 -0.60 -18.28
CA THR A 42 8.49 -1.20 -19.03
C THR A 42 8.82 -0.40 -20.28
N ALA A 43 7.80 0.03 -21.03
CA ALA A 43 7.98 0.82 -22.24
C ALA A 43 8.62 2.19 -21.95
N GLU A 44 8.13 2.89 -20.92
CA GLU A 44 8.66 4.19 -20.49
C GLU A 44 10.11 4.10 -20.02
N ILE A 45 10.43 3.11 -19.19
CA ILE A 45 11.81 2.95 -18.68
C ILE A 45 12.76 2.56 -19.81
N SER A 46 12.31 1.77 -20.78
CA SER A 46 13.11 1.42 -21.95
C SER A 46 13.36 2.62 -22.87
N ALA A 47 12.42 3.56 -22.94
CA ALA A 47 12.51 4.74 -23.80
C ALA A 47 13.46 5.83 -23.25
N ASP A 48 13.52 6.01 -21.92
CA ASP A 48 14.39 6.98 -21.28
C ASP A 48 14.96 6.46 -19.95
N SER A 49 15.87 5.48 -20.04
CA SER A 49 16.47 4.83 -18.88
C SER A 49 17.23 5.79 -17.97
N LYS A 50 17.75 6.92 -18.49
CA LYS A 50 18.47 7.93 -17.69
C LYS A 50 17.55 8.71 -16.78
N ARG A 51 16.29 8.92 -17.18
CA ARG A 51 15.28 9.62 -16.37
C ARG A 51 14.84 8.83 -15.16
N TYR A 52 14.96 7.51 -15.20
CA TYR A 52 14.46 6.59 -14.16
C TYR A 52 15.58 5.86 -13.40
N LEU A 53 16.82 6.35 -13.46
CA LEU A 53 17.98 5.75 -12.79
C LEU A 53 17.80 5.56 -11.27
N ASP A 54 17.05 6.46 -10.63
CA ASP A 54 16.81 6.43 -9.18
C ASP A 54 15.52 5.66 -8.79
N ILE A 55 14.81 5.07 -9.76
CA ILE A 55 13.61 4.29 -9.49
C ILE A 55 13.97 2.82 -9.33
N GLU A 56 13.70 2.27 -8.14
CA GLU A 56 13.72 0.83 -7.92
C GLU A 56 12.50 0.18 -8.59
N GLN A 57 12.73 -0.45 -9.74
CA GLN A 57 11.69 -1.12 -10.55
C GLN A 57 10.88 -2.14 -9.74
N GLU A 58 11.54 -2.97 -8.94
CA GLU A 58 10.91 -3.99 -8.10
C GLU A 58 9.90 -3.38 -7.12
N ARG A 59 10.20 -2.18 -6.60
CA ARG A 59 9.30 -1.44 -5.73
C ARG A 59 8.13 -0.84 -6.50
N LEU A 60 8.40 -0.24 -7.66
CA LEU A 60 7.38 0.37 -8.52
C LEU A 60 6.29 -0.63 -8.92
N GLU A 61 6.68 -1.89 -9.18
CA GLU A 61 5.74 -2.96 -9.52
C GLU A 61 4.87 -3.41 -8.32
N CYS A 62 5.34 -3.17 -7.10
CA CYS A 62 4.67 -3.56 -5.86
C CYS A 62 3.88 -2.42 -5.19
N GLU A 63 4.14 -1.15 -5.57
CA GLU A 63 3.56 0.02 -4.93
C GLU A 63 2.03 0.09 -5.13
N ARG A 64 1.29 0.07 -4.01
CA ARG A 64 -0.17 0.02 -3.99
C ARG A 64 -0.70 0.74 -2.75
N HIS A 65 -1.93 1.23 -2.83
CA HIS A 65 -2.70 1.65 -1.66
C HIS A 65 -4.09 1.02 -1.66
N GLY A 66 -4.58 0.67 -0.48
CA GLY A 66 -5.95 0.19 -0.27
C GLY A 66 -6.81 1.29 0.37
N ALA A 67 -8.12 1.19 0.18
CA ALA A 67 -9.09 2.04 0.85
C ALA A 67 -10.16 1.17 1.53
N ILE A 68 -10.38 1.41 2.82
CA ILE A 68 -11.42 0.73 3.60
C ILE A 68 -12.25 1.77 4.37
N ARG A 69 -13.47 1.41 4.75
CA ARG A 69 -14.35 2.22 5.59
C ARG A 69 -14.70 1.43 6.84
N LEU A 70 -14.71 2.11 7.98
CA LEU A 70 -15.05 1.55 9.28
C LEU A 70 -16.28 2.32 9.81
N GLY A 71 -17.12 1.63 10.57
CA GLY A 71 -18.36 2.17 11.14
C GLY A 71 -18.21 2.70 12.56
N THR A 72 -17.18 2.27 13.31
CA THR A 72 -17.00 2.66 14.72
C THR A 72 -15.58 3.09 15.07
N ALA A 73 -15.46 3.83 16.18
CA ALA A 73 -14.16 4.21 16.73
C ALA A 73 -13.35 3.00 17.23
N GLU A 74 -14.01 1.95 17.72
CA GLU A 74 -13.37 0.72 18.19
C GLU A 74 -12.81 -0.10 17.04
N GLU A 75 -13.51 -0.15 15.90
CA GLU A 75 -12.98 -0.74 14.67
C GLU A 75 -11.72 0.00 14.21
N LEU A 76 -11.73 1.34 14.22
CA LEU A 76 -10.54 2.14 13.88
C LEU A 76 -9.39 1.89 14.85
N ALA A 77 -9.66 1.83 16.16
CA ALA A 77 -8.65 1.53 17.17
C ALA A 77 -8.05 0.12 16.99
N THR A 78 -8.86 -0.84 16.56
CA THR A 78 -8.42 -2.21 16.24
C THR A 78 -7.59 -2.24 14.97
N MET A 79 -8.03 -1.59 13.90
CA MET A 79 -7.27 -1.50 12.65
C MET A 79 -5.92 -0.80 12.84
N ARG A 80 -5.86 0.25 13.68
CA ARG A 80 -4.59 0.88 14.05
C ARG A 80 -3.61 -0.12 14.67
N ARG A 81 -4.07 -1.02 15.54
CA ARG A 81 -3.22 -2.06 16.15
C ARG A 81 -2.79 -3.11 15.13
N LEU A 82 -3.69 -3.49 14.23
CA LEU A 82 -3.40 -4.41 13.13
C LEU A 82 -2.31 -3.84 12.21
N PHE A 83 -2.47 -2.61 11.73
CA PHE A 83 -1.51 -1.94 10.87
C PHE A 83 -0.16 -1.69 11.55
N ALA A 84 -0.14 -1.48 12.87
CA ALA A 84 1.10 -1.32 13.62
C ALA A 84 2.01 -2.58 13.58
N VAL A 85 1.45 -3.79 13.46
CA VAL A 85 2.24 -5.03 13.27
C VAL A 85 3.06 -4.98 11.97
N MET A 86 2.55 -4.26 10.96
CA MET A 86 3.19 -4.08 9.65
C MET A 86 4.00 -2.79 9.55
N GLY A 87 4.26 -2.10 10.67
CA GLY A 87 5.00 -0.83 10.68
C GLY A 87 4.24 0.30 10.01
N MET A 88 2.91 0.20 9.89
CA MET A 88 2.06 1.22 9.27
C MET A 88 1.39 2.07 10.36
N LEU A 89 1.70 3.36 10.37
CA LEU A 89 1.22 4.34 11.35
C LEU A 89 0.19 5.27 10.71
N PRO A 90 -0.76 5.83 11.49
CA PRO A 90 -1.70 6.80 10.97
C PRO A 90 -0.94 8.09 10.64
N VAL A 91 -0.95 8.48 9.37
CA VAL A 91 -0.34 9.70 8.87
C VAL A 91 -1.41 10.61 8.28
N ASP A 92 -1.38 11.86 8.73
CA ASP A 92 -2.30 12.94 8.35
C ASP A 92 -3.78 12.70 8.71
N TYR A 93 -4.56 13.76 8.57
CA TYR A 93 -6.00 13.79 8.81
C TYR A 93 -6.71 14.44 7.62
N TYR A 94 -7.76 13.78 7.16
CA TYR A 94 -8.56 14.23 6.02
C TYR A 94 -10.02 14.32 6.44
N ASP A 95 -10.59 15.52 6.37
CA ASP A 95 -12.02 15.75 6.60
C ASP A 95 -12.72 15.85 5.24
N LEU A 96 -13.55 14.86 4.89
CA LEU A 96 -14.30 14.86 3.63
C LEU A 96 -15.72 15.42 3.82
N SER A 97 -16.10 15.82 5.04
CA SER A 97 -17.40 16.46 5.30
C SER A 97 -17.52 17.79 4.57
N VAL A 98 -16.40 18.49 4.34
CA VAL A 98 -16.32 19.71 3.52
C VAL A 98 -16.73 19.48 2.07
N ALA A 99 -16.66 18.24 1.58
CA ALA A 99 -17.10 17.81 0.25
C ALA A 99 -18.47 17.11 0.27
N GLY A 100 -19.19 17.15 1.40
CA GLY A 100 -20.50 16.51 1.56
C GLY A 100 -20.45 15.00 1.77
N ILE A 101 -19.27 14.41 2.02
CA ILE A 101 -19.12 12.98 2.29
C ILE A 101 -18.99 12.81 3.81
N PRO A 102 -19.84 12.02 4.48
CA PRO A 102 -19.91 11.95 5.94
C PRO A 102 -18.80 11.07 6.55
N VAL A 103 -17.55 11.34 6.19
CA VAL A 103 -16.38 10.60 6.70
C VAL A 103 -15.21 11.55 6.95
N HIS A 104 -14.38 11.14 7.91
CA HIS A 104 -13.03 11.62 8.13
C HIS A 104 -12.06 10.44 8.07
N SER A 105 -10.81 10.68 7.74
CA SER A 105 -9.87 9.62 7.35
C SER A 105 -8.43 9.93 7.75
N THR A 106 -7.59 8.89 7.74
CA THR A 106 -6.13 8.94 7.92
C THR A 106 -5.50 7.87 7.03
N ALA A 107 -4.23 8.00 6.66
CA ALA A 107 -3.52 7.01 5.85
C ALA A 107 -2.59 6.17 6.73
N PHE A 108 -2.81 4.86 6.81
CA PHE A 108 -1.86 3.96 7.46
C PHE A 108 -0.72 3.63 6.50
N ARG A 109 0.50 4.08 6.82
CA ARG A 109 1.70 3.85 5.99
C ARG A 109 2.98 3.87 6.82
N PRO A 110 4.12 3.38 6.29
CA PRO A 110 5.42 3.63 6.91
C PRO A 110 5.69 5.13 7.05
N ALA A 111 6.32 5.52 8.16
CA ALA A 111 6.53 6.92 8.49
C ALA A 111 7.87 7.46 7.97
N SER A 112 8.88 6.61 7.84
CA SER A 112 10.21 7.03 7.36
C SER A 112 10.42 6.75 5.87
N LEU A 113 11.25 7.57 5.22
CA LEU A 113 11.64 7.36 3.83
C LEU A 113 12.35 6.02 3.63
N ALA A 114 13.19 5.61 4.59
CA ALA A 114 13.90 4.33 4.55
C ALA A 114 12.93 3.14 4.55
N GLU A 115 11.84 3.20 5.32
CA GLU A 115 10.82 2.13 5.33
C GLU A 115 9.87 2.18 4.12
N LEU A 116 9.77 3.33 3.44
CA LEU A 116 9.09 3.46 2.14
C LEU A 116 9.95 2.95 0.98
N GLN A 117 11.26 2.83 1.19
CA GLN A 117 12.23 2.36 0.20
C GLN A 117 12.67 0.91 0.44
N ALA A 118 12.21 0.27 1.52
CA ALA A 118 12.58 -1.09 1.92
C ALA A 118 11.40 -2.06 1.82
#